data_AF-A0A078M092-F1
#
_entry.id   AF-A0A078M092-F1
#
_cell.length_a   1.000
_cell.length_b   1.000
_cell.length_c   1.000
_cell.angle_alpha   90.00
_cell.angle_beta   90.00
_cell.angle_gamma   90.00
#
_symmetry.space_group_name_H-M   'P 1'
#
loop_
_entity.id
_entity.type
_entity.pdbx_description
1 polymer ?
#
loop_
_entity_poly.entity_id
_entity_poly.type
_entity_poly.pdbx_seq_one_letter_code
_entity_poly.pdbx_strand_id
1 'polypeptide(L)'
;MYFIKKNLLNIIICVLAFGVIGTAVNFFIPPAGTTYEEYYTLESGLEPNSIANLNIQLNETVNNVSDNIRVASVEGQSGSDMLKLVIGTESGINYNSIHAQAMDIIAGEGIVTADSAGLNTFETPNTALKLIIIFISLLIGAAAGIIIALNNRNISTEEDIQHYLGERTLGTF
;
A
#
# COMPACT_ATOMS: atom_id res chain seq x y z
N MET A 1 5.27 -0.04 -40.02
CA MET A 1 4.13 -0.96 -39.72
C MET A 1 4.59 -2.42 -39.64
N TYR A 2 5.47 -2.86 -40.56
CA TYR A 2 6.02 -4.21 -40.58
C TYR A 2 6.79 -4.62 -39.30
N PHE A 3 7.67 -3.75 -38.80
CA PHE A 3 8.42 -3.99 -37.54
C PHE A 3 7.52 -4.34 -36.35
N ILE A 4 6.43 -3.58 -36.17
CA ILE A 4 5.46 -3.82 -35.11
C ILE A 4 4.78 -5.18 -35.37
N LYS A 5 4.22 -5.42 -36.56
CA LYS A 5 3.54 -6.68 -36.90
C LYS A 5 4.42 -7.92 -36.64
N LYS A 6 5.72 -7.85 -36.96
CA LYS A 6 6.67 -8.94 -36.77
C LYS A 6 7.06 -9.18 -35.31
N ASN A 7 7.29 -8.10 -34.55
CA ASN A 7 7.88 -8.19 -33.21
C ASN A 7 6.87 -7.97 -32.08
N LEU A 8 5.60 -7.65 -32.38
CA LEU A 8 4.56 -7.34 -31.40
C LEU A 8 4.42 -8.44 -30.35
N LEU A 9 4.42 -9.71 -30.76
CA LEU A 9 4.30 -10.83 -29.83
C LEU A 9 5.45 -10.87 -28.82
N ASN A 10 6.70 -10.72 -29.29
CA ASN A 10 7.87 -10.70 -28.42
C ASN A 10 7.87 -9.50 -27.47
N ILE A 11 7.43 -8.33 -27.96
CA ILE A 11 7.28 -7.13 -27.13
C ILE A 11 6.23 -7.39 -26.03
N ILE A 12 5.06 -7.95 -26.39
CA ILE A 12 4.00 -8.28 -25.42
C ILE A 12 4.51 -9.29 -24.39
N ILE A 13 5.24 -10.33 -24.79
CA ILE A 13 5.83 -11.31 -23.87
C ILE A 13 6.76 -10.62 -22.86
N CYS A 14 7.61 -9.69 -23.32
CA CYS A 14 8.49 -8.92 -22.43
C CYS A 14 7.70 -8.03 -21.48
N VAL A 15 6.67 -7.33 -21.97
CA VAL A 15 5.76 -6.51 -21.14
C VAL A 15 5.12 -7.35 -20.05
N LEU A 16 4.56 -8.51 -20.40
CA LEU A 16 3.91 -9.40 -19.45
C LEU A 16 4.90 -9.98 -18.43
N ALA A 17 6.10 -10.39 -18.86
CA ALA A 17 7.13 -10.91 -17.96
C ALA A 17 7.53 -9.86 -16.91
N PHE A 18 7.76 -8.63 -17.32
CA PHE A 18 8.05 -7.54 -16.38
C PHE A 18 6.83 -7.10 -15.56
N GLY A 19 5.60 -7.26 -16.08
CA GLY A 19 4.37 -7.10 -15.30
C GLY A 19 4.27 -8.10 -14.15
N VAL A 20 4.60 -9.38 -14.39
CA VAL A 20 4.67 -10.41 -13.35
C VAL A 20 5.75 -10.07 -12.31
N ILE A 21 6.94 -9.65 -12.76
CA ILE A 21 8.02 -9.23 -11.85
C ILE A 21 7.59 -8.02 -11.00
N GLY A 22 6.99 -7.01 -11.61
CA GLY A 22 6.47 -5.84 -10.88
C GLY A 22 5.41 -6.23 -9.85
N THR A 23 4.56 -7.20 -10.17
CA THR A 23 3.57 -7.76 -9.23
C THR A 23 4.25 -8.51 -8.07
N ALA A 24 5.34 -9.24 -8.32
CA ALA A 24 6.12 -9.88 -7.27
C ALA A 24 6.80 -8.85 -6.35
N VAL A 25 7.38 -7.78 -6.91
CA VAL A 25 7.95 -6.67 -6.14
C VAL A 25 6.88 -5.98 -5.29
N ASN A 26 5.65 -5.87 -5.81
CA ASN A 26 4.51 -5.26 -5.14
C ASN A 26 4.17 -5.91 -3.78
N PHE A 27 4.55 -7.18 -3.59
CA PHE A 27 4.34 -7.91 -2.33
C PHE A 27 5.20 -7.37 -1.18
N PHE A 28 6.36 -6.77 -1.49
CA PHE A 28 7.31 -6.27 -0.50
C PHE A 28 7.13 -4.78 -0.17
N ILE A 29 6.14 -4.11 -0.78
CA ILE A 29 5.87 -2.71 -0.51
C ILE A 29 5.15 -2.60 0.84
N PRO A 30 5.69 -1.82 1.79
CA PRO A 30 5.07 -1.64 3.09
C PRO A 30 3.70 -0.97 2.97
N PRO A 31 2.80 -1.19 3.94
CA PRO A 31 1.53 -0.48 4.01
C PRO A 31 1.78 1.03 4.15
N ALA A 32 0.79 1.83 3.74
CA ALA A 32 0.83 3.28 3.91
C ALA A 32 0.68 3.68 5.39
N GLY A 33 -0.03 2.85 6.16
CA GLY A 33 -0.22 3.02 7.58
C GLY A 33 -0.84 1.80 8.21
N THR A 34 -0.87 1.79 9.54
CA THR A 34 -1.42 0.70 10.35
C THR A 34 -2.30 1.27 11.44
N THR A 35 -3.50 0.74 11.57
CA THR A 35 -4.44 1.05 12.64
C THR A 35 -4.44 -0.07 13.66
N TYR A 36 -4.21 0.27 14.91
CA TYR A 36 -4.26 -0.60 16.07
C TYR A 36 -5.54 -0.30 16.83
N GLU A 37 -6.38 -1.31 17.06
CA GLU A 37 -7.54 -1.20 17.93
C GLU A 37 -7.32 -2.07 19.16
N GLU A 38 -7.14 -1.41 20.30
CA GLU A 38 -6.88 -2.04 21.59
C GLU A 38 -8.10 -1.91 22.47
N TYR A 39 -8.45 -2.98 23.17
CA TYR A 39 -9.59 -3.02 24.07
C TYR A 39 -9.08 -3.20 25.50
N TYR A 40 -9.52 -2.34 26.40
CA TYR A 40 -9.13 -2.35 27.80
C TYR A 40 -10.36 -2.55 28.67
N THR A 41 -10.24 -3.43 29.66
CA THR A 41 -11.20 -3.51 30.76
C THR A 41 -10.89 -2.45 31.80
N LEU A 42 -11.93 -1.87 32.37
CA LEU A 42 -11.83 -0.80 33.37
C LEU A 42 -12.17 -1.34 34.76
N GLU A 43 -11.44 -0.90 35.78
CA GLU A 43 -11.76 -1.26 37.17
C GLU A 43 -13.05 -0.58 37.65
N SER A 44 -13.34 0.60 37.10
CA SER A 44 -14.57 1.36 37.30
C SER A 44 -15.15 1.74 35.95
N GLY A 45 -16.47 1.59 35.79
CA GLY A 45 -17.16 1.94 34.54
C GLY A 45 -16.95 3.41 34.13
N LEU A 46 -17.09 3.69 32.85
CA LEU A 46 -16.86 5.04 32.29
C LEU A 46 -17.85 6.07 32.82
N GLU A 47 -17.33 7.14 33.42
CA GLU A 47 -18.14 8.29 33.82
C GLU A 47 -18.74 9.01 32.59
N PRO A 48 -19.82 9.78 32.78
CA PRO A 48 -20.36 10.62 31.72
C PRO A 48 -19.29 11.59 31.20
N ASN A 49 -19.16 11.68 29.88
CA ASN A 49 -18.23 12.57 29.16
C ASN A 49 -16.73 12.21 29.21
N SER A 50 -16.28 11.19 29.96
CA SER A 50 -14.85 10.82 29.99
C SER A 50 -14.29 10.58 28.57
N ILE A 51 -15.04 9.89 27.71
CA ILE A 51 -14.65 9.65 26.31
C ILE A 51 -14.51 10.95 25.50
N ALA A 52 -15.40 11.92 25.73
CA ALA A 52 -15.33 13.20 25.04
C ALA A 52 -14.10 13.99 25.51
N ASN A 53 -13.86 14.05 26.81
CA ASN A 53 -12.70 14.71 27.40
C ASN A 53 -11.39 14.10 26.90
N LEU A 54 -11.26 12.77 26.93
CA LEU A 54 -10.09 12.06 26.41
C LEU A 54 -9.84 12.39 24.94
N ASN A 55 -10.88 12.37 24.10
CA ASN A 55 -10.73 12.68 22.69
C ASN A 55 -10.33 14.14 22.43
N ILE A 56 -10.79 15.08 23.26
CA ILE A 56 -10.34 16.49 23.20
C ILE A 56 -8.85 16.57 23.55
N GLN A 57 -8.43 15.98 24.67
CA GLN A 57 -7.03 15.98 25.10
C GLN A 57 -6.11 15.31 24.08
N LEU A 58 -6.52 14.16 23.52
CA LEU A 58 -5.80 13.49 22.44
C LEU A 58 -5.72 14.36 21.19
N ASN A 59 -6.75 15.14 20.89
CA ASN A 59 -6.73 16.04 19.74
C ASN A 59 -5.77 17.22 19.94
N GLU A 60 -5.68 17.74 21.15
CA GLU A 60 -4.83 18.88 21.49
C GLU A 60 -3.35 18.51 21.68
N THR A 61 -3.05 17.25 21.96
CA THR A 61 -1.68 16.80 22.29
C THR A 61 -1.14 15.82 21.25
N VAL A 62 -1.83 14.70 21.03
CA VAL A 62 -1.33 13.56 20.26
C VAL A 62 -1.63 13.71 18.77
N ASN A 63 -2.82 14.17 18.38
CA ASN A 63 -3.21 14.23 16.97
C ASN A 63 -2.51 15.34 16.18
N ASN A 64 -1.82 16.27 16.84
CA ASN A 64 -1.04 17.32 16.18
C ASN A 64 0.24 16.80 15.52
N VAL A 65 0.59 15.52 15.69
CA VAL A 65 1.77 14.90 15.07
C VAL A 65 1.55 14.53 13.60
N SER A 66 0.30 14.55 13.11
CA SER A 66 -0.03 14.31 11.70
C SER A 66 -1.14 15.24 11.23
N ASP A 67 -0.94 15.84 10.06
CA ASP A 67 -1.98 16.59 9.35
C ASP A 67 -2.85 15.69 8.46
N ASN A 68 -2.44 14.43 8.22
CA ASN A 68 -3.06 13.54 7.24
C ASN A 68 -4.10 12.60 7.87
N ILE A 69 -3.82 12.14 9.08
CA ILE A 69 -4.65 11.16 9.78
C ILE A 69 -4.90 11.59 11.21
N ARG A 70 -6.03 11.12 11.76
CA ARG A 70 -6.23 11.14 13.21
C ARG A 70 -5.44 9.99 13.83
N VAL A 71 -4.43 10.32 14.62
CA VAL A 71 -3.41 9.39 15.12
C VAL A 71 -3.89 8.59 16.33
N ALA A 72 -4.72 9.19 17.18
CA ALA A 72 -5.29 8.55 18.35
C ALA A 72 -6.75 9.00 18.60
N SER A 73 -7.57 8.04 18.99
CA SER A 73 -8.94 8.28 19.47
C SER A 73 -9.37 7.20 20.43
N VAL A 74 -10.32 7.53 21.29
CA VAL A 74 -10.87 6.60 22.26
C VAL A 74 -12.37 6.47 22.05
N GLU A 75 -12.88 5.26 22.13
CA GLU A 75 -14.29 4.92 22.01
C GLU A 75 -14.74 4.16 23.27
N GLY A 76 -15.97 4.39 23.69
CA GLY A 76 -16.54 3.75 24.86
C GLY A 76 -17.94 4.30 25.13
N GLN A 77 -18.71 3.55 25.91
CA GLN A 77 -20.06 3.95 26.32
C GLN A 77 -20.07 4.23 27.82
N SER A 78 -20.75 5.30 28.25
CA SER A 78 -20.90 5.59 29.67
C SER A 78 -21.57 4.41 30.40
N GLY A 79 -21.04 4.06 31.57
CA GLY A 79 -21.44 2.89 32.34
C GLY A 79 -20.96 1.55 31.76
N SER A 80 -20.15 1.56 30.69
CA SER A 80 -19.45 0.38 30.20
C SER A 80 -18.09 0.25 30.88
N ASP A 81 -17.71 -1.01 31.08
CA ASP A 81 -16.44 -1.42 31.68
C ASP A 81 -15.35 -1.61 30.61
N MET A 82 -15.63 -1.19 29.36
CA MET A 82 -14.73 -1.32 28.23
C MET A 82 -14.38 0.02 27.60
N LEU A 83 -13.09 0.17 27.33
CA LEU A 83 -12.50 1.27 26.58
C LEU A 83 -11.84 0.72 25.33
N LYS A 84 -12.12 1.31 24.17
CA LYS A 84 -11.42 1.01 22.92
C LYS A 84 -10.48 2.16 22.60
N LEU A 85 -9.18 1.90 22.56
CA LEU A 85 -8.17 2.83 22.08
C LEU A 85 -7.85 2.51 20.62
N VAL A 86 -7.97 3.50 19.75
CA VAL A 86 -7.64 3.39 18.33
C VAL A 86 -6.43 4.24 18.05
N ILE A 87 -5.35 3.62 17.56
CA ILE A 87 -4.11 4.29 17.18
C ILE A 87 -3.86 4.09 15.69
N GLY A 88 -3.86 5.18 14.93
CA GLY A 88 -3.40 5.21 13.55
C GLY A 88 -1.91 5.55 13.48
N THR A 89 -1.16 4.82 12.67
CA THR A 89 0.24 5.11 12.37
C THR A 89 0.45 5.26 10.87
N GLU A 90 1.34 6.15 10.49
CA GLU A 90 1.86 6.30 9.13
C GLU A 90 3.39 6.43 9.18
N SER A 91 4.02 6.51 8.01
CA SER A 91 5.47 6.67 7.90
C SER A 91 5.97 7.85 8.74
N GLY A 92 6.85 7.58 9.71
CA GLY A 92 7.40 8.59 10.63
C GLY A 92 6.69 8.69 11.98
N ILE A 93 5.54 8.03 12.15
CA ILE A 93 4.83 7.97 13.43
C ILE A 93 5.12 6.65 14.13
N ASN A 94 5.61 6.72 15.36
CA ASN A 94 5.94 5.54 16.15
C ASN A 94 4.77 5.14 17.06
N TYR A 95 4.22 3.94 16.86
CA TYR A 95 3.15 3.38 17.67
C TYR A 95 3.43 3.47 19.18
N ASN A 96 4.59 3.00 19.65
CA ASN A 96 4.90 2.96 21.09
C ASN A 96 4.90 4.37 21.72
N SER A 97 5.36 5.38 20.98
CA SER A 97 5.35 6.76 21.44
C SER A 97 3.93 7.31 21.57
N ILE A 98 3.07 7.02 20.59
CA ILE A 98 1.67 7.45 20.60
C ILE A 98 0.90 6.71 21.69
N HIS A 99 1.11 5.41 21.80
CA HIS A 99 0.50 4.55 22.81
C HIS A 99 0.83 5.03 24.23
N ALA A 100 2.11 5.30 24.52
CA ALA A 100 2.53 5.82 25.81
C ALA A 100 1.86 7.16 26.16
N GLN A 101 1.76 8.08 25.19
CA GLN A 101 1.07 9.36 25.39
C GLN A 101 -0.43 9.19 25.59
N ALA A 102 -1.07 8.31 24.82
CA ALA A 102 -2.49 8.03 24.97
C ALA A 102 -2.80 7.41 26.34
N MET A 103 -1.96 6.48 26.81
CA MET A 103 -2.11 5.87 28.13
C MET A 103 -1.87 6.86 29.27
N ASP A 104 -0.93 7.80 29.12
CA ASP A 104 -0.71 8.87 30.10
C ASP A 104 -1.95 9.78 30.22
N ILE A 105 -2.59 10.11 29.10
CA ILE A 105 -3.85 10.88 29.08
C ILE A 105 -5.00 10.09 29.71
N ILE A 106 -5.12 8.80 29.41
CA ILE A 106 -6.16 7.93 30.00
C ILE A 106 -5.99 7.86 31.53
N ALA A 107 -4.75 7.64 32.00
CA ALA A 107 -4.45 7.63 33.42
C ALA A 107 -4.65 9.01 34.08
N GLY A 108 -4.35 10.09 33.36
CA GLY A 108 -4.55 11.48 33.81
C GLY A 108 -6.02 11.82 34.06
N GLU A 109 -6.95 11.22 33.30
CA GLU A 109 -8.41 11.33 33.52
C GLU A 109 -8.88 10.46 34.71
N GLY A 110 -7.98 9.73 35.37
CA GLY A 110 -8.30 8.87 36.51
C GLY A 110 -8.89 7.51 36.13
N ILE A 111 -8.84 7.14 34.85
CA ILE A 111 -9.33 5.84 34.37
C ILE A 111 -8.28 4.78 34.61
N VAL A 112 -8.61 3.79 35.45
CA VAL A 112 -7.74 2.65 35.72
C VAL A 112 -8.11 1.49 34.81
N THR A 113 -7.18 1.14 33.91
CA THR A 113 -7.29 -0.01 33.03
C THR A 113 -6.66 -1.24 33.69
N ALA A 114 -7.39 -2.36 33.76
CA ALA A 114 -6.91 -3.59 34.38
C ALA A 114 -6.05 -4.41 33.40
N ASP A 115 -6.67 -4.94 32.34
CA ASP A 115 -6.01 -5.79 31.34
C ASP A 115 -6.43 -5.41 29.91
N SER A 116 -5.52 -5.65 28.95
CA SER A 116 -5.85 -5.61 27.53
C SER A 116 -6.72 -6.81 27.16
N ALA A 117 -8.00 -6.58 26.88
CA ALA A 117 -8.97 -7.56 26.41
C ALA A 117 -8.71 -8.04 24.97
N GLY A 118 -7.90 -7.31 24.19
CA GLY A 118 -7.50 -7.72 22.86
C GLY A 118 -6.88 -6.59 22.03
N LEU A 119 -6.17 -6.98 20.97
CA LEU A 119 -5.59 -6.09 19.98
C LEU A 119 -5.96 -6.57 18.57
N ASN A 120 -6.58 -5.70 17.78
CA ASN A 120 -6.75 -5.89 16.35
C ASN A 120 -5.80 -4.95 15.60
N THR A 121 -5.25 -5.42 14.48
CA THR A 121 -4.34 -4.63 13.64
C THR A 121 -4.84 -4.64 12.20
N PHE A 122 -5.00 -3.45 11.62
CA PHE A 122 -5.48 -3.25 10.26
C PHE A 122 -4.44 -2.46 9.47
N GLU A 123 -3.89 -3.09 8.44
CA GLU A 123 -2.95 -2.42 7.53
C GLU A 123 -3.70 -1.72 6.41
N THR A 124 -3.38 -0.45 6.18
CA THR A 124 -3.87 0.31 5.04
C THR A 124 -2.89 0.14 3.88
N PRO A 125 -3.27 -0.50 2.77
CA PRO A 125 -2.35 -0.75 1.66
C PRO A 125 -1.97 0.54 0.95
N ASN A 126 -0.71 0.64 0.51
CA ASN A 126 -0.25 1.77 -0.30
C ASN A 126 -0.64 1.62 -1.78
N THR A 127 -1.94 1.54 -2.06
CA THR A 127 -2.50 1.19 -3.38
C THR A 127 -1.96 2.06 -4.51
N ALA A 128 -1.76 3.36 -4.27
CA ALA A 128 -1.21 4.28 -5.27
C ALA A 128 0.23 3.89 -5.67
N LEU A 129 1.12 3.69 -4.69
CA LEU A 129 2.49 3.26 -4.94
C LEU A 129 2.54 1.88 -5.61
N LYS A 130 1.67 0.96 -5.16
CA LYS A 130 1.53 -0.38 -5.74
C LYS A 130 1.20 -0.31 -7.24
N LEU A 131 0.25 0.54 -7.63
CA LEU A 131 -0.12 0.74 -9.03
C LEU A 131 1.00 1.41 -9.85
N ILE A 132 1.69 2.40 -9.28
CA ILE A 132 2.82 3.08 -9.94
C ILE A 132 3.93 2.08 -10.27
N ILE A 133 4.26 1.18 -9.35
CA ILE A 133 5.32 0.18 -9.55
C ILE A 133 4.95 -0.81 -10.67
N ILE A 134 3.70 -1.27 -10.71
CA ILE A 134 3.21 -2.13 -11.81
C ILE A 134 3.28 -1.37 -13.14
N PHE A 135 2.87 -0.10 -13.17
CA PHE A 135 2.91 0.69 -14.40
C PHE A 135 4.34 0.89 -14.90
N ILE A 136 5.27 1.24 -14.02
CA ILE A 136 6.69 1.40 -14.35
C ILE A 136 7.28 0.07 -14.84
N SER A 137 6.94 -1.06 -14.21
CA SER A 137 7.46 -2.36 -14.64
C SER A 137 6.98 -2.73 -16.05
N LEU A 138 5.71 -2.47 -16.37
CA LEU A 138 5.17 -2.67 -17.72
C LEU A 138 5.88 -1.79 -18.76
N LEU A 139 6.17 -0.52 -18.43
CA LEU A 139 6.93 0.38 -19.31
C LEU A 139 8.36 -0.11 -19.54
N ILE A 140 9.04 -0.58 -18.51
CA ILE A 140 10.37 -1.18 -18.64
C ILE A 140 10.32 -2.42 -19.52
N GLY A 141 9.31 -3.28 -19.36
CA GLY A 141 9.09 -4.45 -20.21
C GLY A 141 8.86 -4.08 -21.67
N ALA A 142 8.12 -3.00 -21.93
CA ALA A 142 7.92 -2.48 -23.29
C ALA A 142 9.24 -2.00 -23.90
N ALA A 143 10.02 -1.22 -23.16
CA ALA A 143 11.32 -0.73 -23.62
C ALA A 143 12.29 -1.89 -23.90
N ALA A 144 12.39 -2.86 -22.99
CA ALA A 144 13.22 -4.05 -23.17
C ALA A 144 12.78 -4.87 -24.40
N GLY A 145 11.47 -5.08 -24.56
CA GLY A 145 10.91 -5.75 -25.73
C GLY A 145 11.25 -5.05 -27.04
N ILE A 146 11.19 -3.72 -27.08
CA ILE A 146 11.56 -2.92 -28.26
C ILE A 146 13.06 -3.06 -28.56
N ILE A 147 13.93 -3.00 -27.55
CA ILE A 147 15.38 -3.16 -27.73
C ILE A 147 15.72 -4.54 -28.29
N ILE A 148 15.11 -5.61 -27.74
CA ILE A 148 15.29 -6.97 -28.24
C ILE A 148 14.79 -7.09 -29.68
N ALA A 149 13.63 -6.50 -29.98
CA ALA A 149 13.06 -6.48 -31.33
C ALA A 149 13.93 -5.73 -32.35
N LEU A 150 14.57 -4.62 -31.96
CA LEU A 150 15.51 -3.87 -32.80
C LEU A 150 16.79 -4.66 -33.09
N ASN A 151 17.25 -5.46 -32.12
CA ASN A 151 18.42 -6.34 -32.29
C ASN A 151 18.09 -7.66 -33.00
N ASN A 152 16.81 -7.98 -33.19
CA ASN A 152 16.39 -9.21 -33.86
C ASN A 152 16.57 -9.10 -35.39
N ARG A 153 17.68 -9.64 -35.89
CA ARG A 153 18.01 -9.66 -37.33
C ARG A 153 17.51 -10.90 -38.08
N ASN A 154 16.72 -11.77 -37.45
CA ASN A 154 16.26 -12.99 -38.11
C ASN A 154 15.30 -12.66 -39.26
N ILE A 155 15.59 -13.15 -40.47
CA ILE A 155 14.69 -13.14 -41.62
C ILE A 155 13.94 -14.47 -41.57
N SER A 156 12.64 -14.44 -41.28
CA SER A 156 11.85 -15.65 -41.05
C SER A 156 10.61 -15.76 -41.92
N THR A 157 10.20 -14.67 -42.56
CA THR A 157 8.98 -14.63 -43.38
C THR A 157 9.26 -14.05 -44.77
N GLU A 158 8.40 -14.37 -45.73
CA GLU A 158 8.50 -13.86 -47.10
C GLU A 158 8.37 -12.33 -47.17
N GLU A 159 7.58 -11.78 -46.25
CA GLU A 159 7.45 -10.34 -45.98
C GLU A 159 8.78 -9.73 -45.46
N ASP A 160 9.62 -10.51 -44.74
CA ASP A 160 10.96 -10.06 -44.29
C ASP A 160 11.92 -9.96 -45.47
N ILE A 161 11.88 -10.94 -46.38
CA ILE A 161 12.72 -10.97 -47.57
C ILE A 161 12.39 -9.77 -48.45
N GLN A 162 11.11 -9.51 -48.70
CA GLN A 162 10.66 -8.33 -49.44
C GLN A 162 11.08 -7.02 -48.78
N HIS A 163 11.05 -6.94 -47.45
CA HIS A 163 11.37 -5.71 -46.73
C HIS A 163 12.88 -5.44 -46.61
N TYR A 164 13.70 -6.46 -46.39
CA TYR A 164 15.15 -6.31 -46.14
C TYR A 164 16.02 -6.50 -47.39
N LEU A 165 15.60 -7.32 -48.36
CA LEU A 165 16.36 -7.60 -49.58
C LEU A 165 15.81 -6.85 -50.80
N GLY A 166 14.62 -6.23 -50.69
CA GLY A 166 14.00 -5.48 -51.80
C GLY A 166 13.52 -6.36 -52.96
N GLU A 167 13.59 -7.68 -52.79
CA GLU A 167 13.20 -8.65 -53.80
C GLU A 167 11.80 -9.18 -53.50
N ARG A 168 10.86 -9.03 -54.46
CA ARG A 168 9.64 -9.84 -54.46
C ARG A 168 10.03 -11.27 -54.75
N THR A 169 9.96 -12.13 -53.75
CA THR A 169 9.91 -13.57 -54.00
C THR A 169 8.69 -13.85 -54.89
N LEU A 170 8.96 -14.51 -56.02
CA LEU A 170 7.94 -15.16 -56.83
C LEU A 170 7.31 -16.20 -55.90
N GLY A 171 6.04 -15.97 -55.52
CA GLY A 171 5.39 -16.69 -54.41
C GLY A 171 5.58 -18.20 -54.46
N THR A 172 5.61 -18.82 -53.27
CA THR A 172 5.56 -20.27 -53.00
C THR A 172 5.92 -21.20 -54.17
N PHE A 173 7.13 -21.76 -54.09
CA PHE A 173 7.35 -23.19 -54.32
C PHE A 173 6.76 -24.00 -53.16
#